data_AF-A0A7V2SLA1-F1
#
_entry.id   AF-A0A7V2SLA1-F1
#
_cell.length_a   1.000
_cell.length_b   1.000
_cell.length_c   1.000
_cell.angle_alpha   90.00
_cell.angle_beta   90.00
_cell.angle_gamma   90.00
#
_symmetry.space_group_name_H-M   'P 1'
#
loop_
_entity.id
_entity.type
_entity.pdbx_description
1 polymer ?
#
loop_
_entity_poly.entity_id
_entity_poly.type
_entity_poly.pdbx_seq_one_letter_code
_entity_poly.pdbx_strand_id
1 'polypeptide(L)'
;MGSREEKQAEKGQGRRFFVYDDTDEALSRELLDSFTEFGWIPIDGGKFSSGDLEEGDRVVVYGSLSFIKKMFVRAERESFALGILPTPRQRRLQRLLGLPGDPAAAMELLAAAEPQPLDLLYAGENLVFYNALVGEAPPLAFHNAFMNEDLEQSKLELFFEAMARLRDLRKVRADVTTAKGQSFRTALTGVLVFNRESSTFASNLLQDSSYNDGQLRAILISPLSIVSYIHHLLVTIYARFRHQSLPDSVGLVKSQSLSIQCDPPLNVAVDGVDIGA
;
A
#
# COMPACT_ATOMS: atom_id res chain seq x y z
N MET A 1 -14.57 44.34 -27.19
CA MET A 1 -14.71 42.95 -27.68
C MET A 1 -13.73 42.03 -26.94
N GLY A 2 -13.58 42.19 -25.62
CA GLY A 2 -12.57 41.52 -24.80
C GLY A 2 -13.06 41.31 -23.36
N SER A 3 -14.35 40.99 -23.21
CA SER A 3 -14.98 40.84 -21.88
C SER A 3 -15.85 39.57 -21.79
N ARG A 4 -15.70 38.66 -22.77
CA ARG A 4 -16.35 37.34 -22.81
C ARG A 4 -15.36 36.17 -22.72
N GLU A 5 -14.07 36.38 -22.97
CA GLU A 5 -13.05 35.32 -22.88
C GLU A 5 -12.48 35.16 -21.45
N GLU A 6 -12.43 36.21 -20.62
CA GLU A 6 -11.98 36.09 -19.22
C GLU A 6 -13.02 35.40 -18.30
N LYS A 7 -14.29 35.33 -18.69
CA LYS A 7 -15.36 34.67 -17.90
C LYS A 7 -15.59 33.20 -18.26
N GLN A 8 -14.82 32.64 -19.21
CA GLN A 8 -14.92 31.22 -19.58
C GLN A 8 -13.80 30.35 -18.98
N ALA A 9 -12.78 30.93 -18.33
CA ALA A 9 -11.69 30.18 -17.71
C ALA A 9 -11.99 29.68 -16.27
N GLU A 10 -12.98 30.24 -15.57
CA GLU A 10 -13.30 29.86 -14.18
C GLU A 10 -14.36 28.75 -14.05
N LYS A 11 -14.95 28.28 -15.15
CA LYS A 11 -16.15 27.42 -15.11
C LYS A 11 -15.90 25.92 -15.06
N GLY A 12 -14.68 25.48 -14.72
CA GLY A 12 -14.28 24.07 -14.76
C GLY A 12 -13.42 23.58 -13.59
N GLN A 13 -13.18 24.39 -12.56
CA GLN A 13 -12.46 23.95 -11.37
C GLN A 13 -13.46 23.44 -10.34
N GLY A 14 -13.51 22.11 -10.13
CA GLY A 14 -14.29 21.55 -9.04
C GLY A 14 -13.81 22.03 -7.67
N ARG A 15 -14.63 21.81 -6.65
CA ARG A 15 -14.40 22.32 -5.29
C ARG A 15 -13.17 21.64 -4.69
N ARG A 16 -12.48 22.37 -3.81
CA ARG A 16 -11.28 21.91 -3.12
C ARG A 16 -11.57 21.72 -1.64
N PHE A 17 -11.46 20.50 -1.15
CA PHE A 17 -11.74 20.15 0.25
C PHE A 17 -10.48 19.65 0.94
N PHE A 18 -10.20 20.18 2.12
CA PHE A 18 -9.16 19.65 3.01
C PHE A 18 -9.85 18.89 4.15
N VAL A 19 -9.75 17.57 4.14
CA VAL A 19 -10.45 16.69 5.07
C VAL A 19 -9.46 16.11 6.06
N TYR A 20 -9.69 16.31 7.35
CA TYR A 20 -8.76 15.89 8.40
C TYR A 20 -9.42 15.03 9.48
N ASP A 21 -8.68 14.08 10.02
CA ASP A 21 -9.11 13.23 11.14
C ASP A 21 -8.85 13.95 12.48
N ASP A 22 -9.91 14.26 13.25
CA ASP A 22 -9.83 14.95 14.56
C ASP A 22 -9.06 14.14 15.64
N THR A 23 -8.80 12.86 15.36
CA THR A 23 -8.03 12.00 16.27
C THR A 23 -6.51 12.22 16.19
N ASP A 24 -6.02 13.04 15.27
CA ASP A 24 -4.60 13.37 15.15
C ASP A 24 -4.31 14.79 15.70
N GLU A 25 -3.86 14.87 16.95
CA GLU A 25 -3.48 16.12 17.65
C GLU A 25 -2.36 16.91 16.93
N ALA A 26 -1.74 16.36 15.88
CA ALA A 26 -0.66 16.98 15.12
C ALA A 26 -1.12 18.09 14.16
N LEU A 27 -2.43 18.34 13.98
CA LEU A 27 -2.91 19.40 13.10
C LEU A 27 -2.72 20.78 13.76
N SER A 28 -1.74 21.55 13.28
CA SER A 28 -1.51 22.92 13.74
C SER A 28 -2.47 23.91 13.07
N ARG A 29 -2.73 25.04 13.75
CA ARG A 29 -3.49 26.17 13.14
C ARG A 29 -2.83 26.68 11.86
N GLU A 30 -1.51 26.70 11.83
CA GLU A 30 -0.72 27.11 10.66
C GLU A 30 -1.04 26.29 9.40
N LEU A 31 -1.25 24.97 9.55
CA LEU A 31 -1.61 24.12 8.42
C LEU A 31 -3.02 24.44 7.91
N LEU A 32 -3.99 24.62 8.81
CA LEU A 32 -5.36 25.00 8.46
C LEU A 32 -5.42 26.37 7.78
N ASP A 33 -4.67 27.34 8.30
CA ASP A 33 -4.58 28.68 7.73
C ASP A 33 -3.98 28.60 6.32
N SER A 34 -2.90 27.84 6.14
CA SER A 34 -2.27 27.61 4.84
C SER A 34 -3.27 27.03 3.82
N PHE A 35 -3.98 25.95 4.15
CA PHE A 35 -4.99 25.37 3.25
C PHE A 35 -6.08 26.37 2.87
N THR A 36 -6.53 27.18 3.84
CA THR A 36 -7.55 28.21 3.60
C THR A 36 -7.04 29.30 2.65
N GLU A 37 -5.78 29.72 2.78
CA GLU A 37 -5.12 30.67 1.86
C GLU A 37 -5.04 30.12 0.43
N PHE A 38 -4.84 28.81 0.27
CA PHE A 38 -4.86 28.12 -1.04
C PHE A 38 -6.28 27.82 -1.55
N GLY A 39 -7.33 28.30 -0.88
CA GLY A 39 -8.73 28.16 -1.28
C GLY A 39 -9.33 26.78 -1.01
N TRP A 40 -8.73 25.99 -0.12
CA TRP A 40 -9.29 24.71 0.31
C TRP A 40 -10.27 24.91 1.45
N ILE A 41 -11.37 24.17 1.42
CA ILE A 41 -12.41 24.20 2.45
C ILE A 41 -12.06 23.14 3.51
N PRO A 42 -11.63 23.53 4.73
CA PRO A 42 -11.32 22.56 5.77
C PRO A 42 -12.61 21.92 6.31
N ILE A 43 -12.63 20.59 6.39
CA ILE A 43 -13.76 19.82 6.93
C ILE A 43 -13.22 18.73 7.85
N ASP A 44 -13.78 18.69 9.05
CA ASP A 44 -13.60 17.60 10.00
C ASP A 44 -14.09 16.26 9.39
N GLY A 45 -13.28 15.21 9.46
CA GLY A 45 -13.54 13.93 8.84
C GLY A 45 -14.78 13.21 9.38
N GLY A 46 -15.16 13.44 10.65
CA GLY A 46 -16.41 12.96 11.22
C GLY A 46 -17.64 13.72 10.70
N LYS A 47 -17.45 14.96 10.25
CA LYS A 47 -18.46 15.82 9.62
C LYS A 47 -18.42 15.81 8.10
N PHE A 48 -17.41 15.17 7.51
CA PHE A 48 -17.31 14.95 6.08
C PHE A 48 -18.30 13.85 5.66
N SER A 49 -19.59 14.15 5.84
CA SER A 49 -20.70 13.29 5.47
C SER A 49 -20.79 13.19 3.95
N SER A 50 -21.54 12.18 3.50
CA SER A 50 -21.90 11.93 2.10
C SER A 50 -22.67 13.11 1.50
N GLY A 51 -21.96 14.18 1.15
CA GLY A 51 -22.42 15.12 0.13
C GLY A 51 -22.07 14.56 -1.26
N ASP A 52 -22.80 15.02 -2.28
CA ASP A 52 -22.51 14.72 -3.67
C ASP A 52 -21.18 15.39 -4.04
N LEU A 53 -20.07 14.69 -3.80
CA LEU A 53 -18.80 14.99 -4.44
C LEU A 53 -18.94 14.64 -5.92
N GLU A 54 -18.42 15.51 -6.77
CA GLU A 54 -18.50 15.35 -8.22
C GLU A 54 -17.12 14.95 -8.78
N GLU A 55 -17.11 14.41 -10.00
CA GLU A 55 -15.91 13.94 -10.72
C GLU A 55 -14.82 15.03 -10.91
N GLY A 56 -15.17 16.30 -10.70
CA GLY A 56 -14.23 17.43 -10.73
C GLY A 56 -13.68 17.88 -9.37
N ASP A 57 -14.25 17.41 -8.26
CA ASP A 57 -13.84 17.84 -6.93
C ASP A 57 -12.47 17.25 -6.55
N ARG A 58 -11.69 18.05 -5.82
CA ARG A 58 -10.38 17.66 -5.29
C ARG A 58 -10.44 17.61 -3.79
N VAL A 59 -10.08 16.47 -3.22
CA VAL A 59 -10.08 16.24 -1.78
C VAL A 59 -8.66 15.94 -1.35
N VAL A 60 -8.12 16.69 -0.40
CA VAL A 60 -6.87 16.35 0.27
C VAL A 60 -7.21 15.77 1.63
N VAL A 61 -6.64 14.61 1.94
CA VAL A 61 -6.81 13.95 3.23
C VAL A 61 -5.57 14.09 4.12
N TYR A 62 -5.78 14.36 5.41
CA TYR A 62 -4.76 14.33 6.46
C TYR A 62 -5.27 13.51 7.66
N GLY A 63 -4.48 12.57 8.18
CA GLY A 63 -4.84 11.83 9.38
C GLY A 63 -4.35 10.38 9.39
N SER A 64 -5.04 9.54 10.16
CA SER A 64 -4.67 8.14 10.37
C SER A 64 -4.68 7.33 9.07
N LEU A 65 -3.88 6.25 8.99
CA LEU A 65 -3.83 5.39 7.80
C LEU A 65 -5.20 4.74 7.50
N SER A 66 -5.94 4.37 8.55
CA SER A 66 -7.30 3.82 8.42
C SER A 66 -8.27 4.85 7.83
N PHE A 67 -8.15 6.13 8.22
CA PHE A 67 -8.93 7.21 7.64
C PHE A 67 -8.59 7.44 6.16
N ILE A 68 -7.30 7.50 5.82
CA ILE A 68 -6.84 7.64 4.43
C ILE A 68 -7.37 6.49 3.56
N LYS A 69 -7.34 5.24 4.04
CA LYS A 69 -7.92 4.10 3.32
C LYS A 69 -9.41 4.25 3.04
N LYS A 70 -10.19 4.74 4.01
CA LYS A 70 -11.62 5.02 3.82
C LYS A 70 -11.83 6.07 2.74
N MET A 71 -10.97 7.09 2.69
CA MET A 71 -11.02 8.13 1.67
C MET A 71 -10.71 7.60 0.27
N PHE A 72 -9.81 6.63 0.12
CA PHE A 72 -9.58 5.94 -1.16
C PHE A 72 -10.80 5.18 -1.65
N VAL A 73 -11.40 4.36 -0.79
CA VAL A 73 -12.62 3.60 -1.14
C VAL A 73 -13.76 4.57 -1.52
N ARG A 74 -13.84 5.72 -0.83
CA ARG A 74 -14.80 6.75 -1.17
C ARG A 74 -14.49 7.43 -2.50
N ALA A 75 -13.23 7.75 -2.78
CA ALA A 75 -12.78 8.35 -4.03
C ALA A 75 -13.06 7.44 -5.23
N GLU A 76 -12.85 6.13 -5.09
CA GLU A 76 -13.23 5.14 -6.11
C GLU A 76 -14.74 5.16 -6.37
N ARG A 77 -15.57 5.19 -5.33
CA ARG A 77 -17.03 5.16 -5.44
C ARG A 77 -17.63 6.46 -6.00
N GLU A 78 -17.10 7.60 -5.57
CA GLU A 78 -17.64 8.94 -5.87
C GLU A 78 -16.84 9.67 -6.97
N SER A 79 -15.80 9.03 -7.51
CA SER A 79 -14.98 9.50 -8.64
C SER A 79 -14.30 10.87 -8.47
N PHE A 80 -14.08 11.34 -7.25
CA PHE A 80 -13.33 12.57 -6.99
C PHE A 80 -11.81 12.31 -6.94
N ALA A 81 -11.02 13.37 -7.17
CA ALA A 81 -9.56 13.28 -7.08
C ALA A 81 -9.10 13.35 -5.61
N LEU A 82 -8.32 12.36 -5.17
CA LEU A 82 -7.78 12.30 -3.82
C LEU A 82 -6.28 12.65 -3.78
N GLY A 83 -5.95 13.72 -3.06
CA GLY A 83 -4.60 14.06 -2.63
C GLY A 83 -4.37 13.62 -1.19
N ILE A 84 -3.11 13.38 -0.82
CA ILE A 84 -2.73 12.94 0.53
C ILE A 84 -1.69 13.88 1.08
N LEU A 85 -1.94 14.37 2.29
CA LEU A 85 -0.93 15.01 3.12
C LEU A 85 -0.51 14.01 4.20
N PRO A 86 0.68 13.39 4.10
CA PRO A 86 1.12 12.40 5.06
C PRO A 86 1.57 13.08 6.36
N THR A 87 1.30 12.44 7.50
CA THR A 87 1.85 12.91 8.78
C THR A 87 3.35 12.60 8.87
N PRO A 88 4.14 13.31 9.70
CA PRO A 88 5.58 13.05 9.85
C PRO A 88 5.90 11.60 10.30
N ARG A 89 4.95 10.93 10.95
CA ARG A 89 5.07 9.54 11.41
C ARG A 89 4.83 8.52 10.27
N GLN A 90 4.20 8.92 9.18
CA GLN A 90 3.82 8.04 8.06
C GLN A 90 4.93 7.87 7.00
N ARG A 91 6.18 7.67 7.43
CA ARG A 91 7.35 7.53 6.52
C ARG A 91 7.18 6.43 5.47
N ARG A 92 6.44 5.37 5.79
CA ARG A 92 6.17 4.26 4.87
C ARG A 92 5.20 4.66 3.75
N LEU A 93 4.16 5.40 4.09
CA LEU A 93 3.20 5.95 3.12
C LEU A 93 3.88 6.96 2.20
N GLN A 94 4.71 7.84 2.77
CA GLN A 94 5.53 8.80 2.02
C GLN A 94 6.38 8.10 0.97
N ARG A 95 7.14 7.06 1.35
CA ARG A 95 7.95 6.27 0.42
C ARG A 95 7.12 5.53 -0.63
N LEU A 96 6.00 4.92 -0.24
CA LEU A 96 5.14 4.15 -1.15
C LEU A 96 4.58 5.00 -2.29
N LEU A 97 4.22 6.25 -1.98
CA LEU A 97 3.54 7.15 -2.91
C LEU A 97 4.45 8.27 -3.44
N GLY A 98 5.73 8.29 -3.06
CA GLY A 98 6.67 9.34 -3.44
C GLY A 98 6.30 10.71 -2.88
N LEU A 99 5.62 10.76 -1.73
CA LEU A 99 5.17 12.02 -1.13
C LEU A 99 6.29 12.66 -0.31
N PRO A 100 6.44 14.00 -0.38
CA PRO A 100 7.37 14.71 0.48
C PRO A 100 6.94 14.59 1.96
N GLY A 101 7.92 14.48 2.85
CA GLY A 101 7.68 14.48 4.29
C GLY A 101 7.58 15.87 4.91
N ASP A 102 7.99 16.90 4.17
CA ASP A 102 7.85 18.30 4.56
C ASP A 102 6.45 18.84 4.17
N PRO A 103 5.68 19.42 5.10
CA PRO A 103 4.35 19.92 4.81
C PRO A 103 4.29 21.00 3.72
N ALA A 104 5.25 21.92 3.67
CA ALA A 104 5.24 22.99 2.67
C ALA A 104 5.48 22.44 1.26
N ALA A 105 6.46 21.55 1.11
CA ALA A 105 6.69 20.83 -0.15
C ALA A 105 5.49 19.97 -0.56
N ALA A 106 4.79 19.34 0.39
CA ALA A 106 3.57 18.59 0.12
C ALA A 106 2.44 19.49 -0.38
N MET A 107 2.30 20.69 0.19
CA MET A 107 1.31 21.68 -0.24
C MET A 107 1.57 22.19 -1.66
N GLU A 108 2.82 22.53 -1.97
CA GLU A 108 3.22 22.94 -3.32
C GLU A 108 2.92 21.84 -4.35
N LEU A 109 3.24 20.58 -4.00
CA LEU A 109 2.92 19.43 -4.83
C LEU A 109 1.40 19.31 -5.06
N LEU A 110 0.59 19.37 -3.99
CA LEU A 110 -0.86 19.24 -4.09
C LEU A 110 -1.52 20.38 -4.88
N ALA A 111 -0.97 21.60 -4.80
CA ALA A 111 -1.45 22.75 -5.56
C ALA A 111 -1.15 22.62 -7.07
N ALA A 112 0.01 22.06 -7.42
CA ALA A 112 0.46 21.91 -8.80
C ALA A 112 0.03 20.59 -9.47
N ALA A 113 -0.31 19.56 -8.68
CA ALA A 113 -0.59 18.23 -9.19
C ALA A 113 -1.86 18.15 -10.04
N GLU A 114 -1.77 17.37 -11.12
CA GLU A 114 -2.93 16.88 -11.87
C GLU A 114 -3.32 15.48 -11.36
N PRO A 115 -4.63 15.19 -11.24
CA PRO A 115 -5.09 13.86 -10.86
C PRO A 115 -4.59 12.80 -11.84
N GLN A 116 -4.09 11.69 -11.30
CA GLN A 116 -3.66 10.54 -12.09
C GLN A 116 -4.42 9.29 -11.65
N PRO A 117 -4.77 8.38 -12.57
CA PRO A 117 -5.32 7.08 -12.21
C PRO A 117 -4.39 6.35 -11.24
N LEU A 118 -4.98 5.62 -10.29
CA LEU A 118 -4.24 4.88 -9.28
C LEU A 118 -4.80 3.46 -9.16
N ASP A 119 -3.96 2.46 -9.35
CA ASP A 119 -4.38 1.08 -9.12
C ASP A 119 -4.55 0.82 -7.62
N LEU A 120 -5.73 0.31 -7.26
CA LEU A 120 -6.06 -0.18 -5.93
C LEU A 120 -5.96 -1.70 -5.87
N LEU A 121 -5.44 -2.22 -4.76
CA LEU A 121 -5.35 -3.65 -4.50
C LEU A 121 -6.29 -4.02 -3.36
N TYR A 122 -7.12 -5.03 -3.58
CA TYR A 122 -8.06 -5.52 -2.59
C TYR A 122 -7.75 -6.97 -2.18
N ALA A 123 -7.84 -7.24 -0.89
CA ALA A 123 -7.87 -8.59 -0.31
C ALA A 123 -9.27 -8.80 0.31
N GLY A 124 -10.14 -9.48 -0.45
CA GLY A 124 -11.58 -9.44 -0.16
C GLY A 124 -12.10 -8.01 -0.27
N GLU A 125 -12.70 -7.50 0.79
CA GLU A 125 -13.21 -6.11 0.87
C GLU A 125 -12.17 -5.12 1.44
N ASN A 126 -10.98 -5.60 1.82
CA ASN A 126 -9.98 -4.78 2.50
C ASN A 126 -9.00 -4.17 1.49
N LEU A 127 -8.90 -2.84 1.47
CA LEU A 127 -7.91 -2.11 0.69
C LEU A 127 -6.50 -2.35 1.24
N VAL A 128 -5.59 -2.74 0.35
CA VAL A 128 -4.18 -3.07 0.61
C VAL A 128 -3.29 -1.94 0.11
N PHE A 129 -2.51 -1.33 1.00
CA PHE A 129 -1.54 -0.30 0.61
C PHE A 129 -0.15 -0.87 0.38
N TYR A 130 0.27 -1.78 1.25
CA TYR A 130 1.63 -2.29 1.27
C TYR A 130 1.70 -3.73 0.83
N ASN A 131 0.95 -4.61 1.50
CA ASN A 131 0.87 -6.03 1.14
C ASN A 131 -0.30 -6.74 1.82
N ALA A 132 -0.73 -7.84 1.20
CA ALA A 132 -1.54 -8.87 1.83
C ALA A 132 -0.72 -10.15 1.97
N LEU A 133 -0.77 -10.77 3.14
CA LEU A 133 -0.13 -12.05 3.44
C LEU A 133 -1.22 -13.09 3.68
N VAL A 134 -1.19 -14.19 2.93
CA VAL A 134 -2.04 -15.37 3.17
C VAL A 134 -1.16 -16.47 3.76
N GLY A 135 -1.51 -17.01 4.92
CA GLY A 135 -0.72 -18.00 5.63
C GLY A 135 0.54 -17.43 6.27
N GLU A 136 1.60 -18.23 6.30
CA GLU A 136 2.85 -17.89 6.98
C GLU A 136 4.04 -17.85 6.01
N ALA A 137 4.73 -16.72 6.04
CA ALA A 137 5.89 -16.45 5.20
C ALA A 137 7.05 -15.86 6.01
N PRO A 138 7.59 -16.52 7.05
CA PRO A 138 8.78 -16.01 7.71
C PRO A 138 10.01 -16.07 6.77
N PRO A 139 10.91 -15.07 6.78
CA PRO A 139 10.86 -13.80 7.53
C PRO A 139 10.15 -12.65 6.77
N LEU A 140 9.57 -12.88 5.59
CA LEU A 140 8.85 -11.86 4.81
C LEU A 140 7.71 -11.19 5.59
N ALA A 141 6.96 -11.95 6.38
CA ALA A 141 5.91 -11.43 7.26
C ALA A 141 6.46 -10.42 8.28
N PHE A 142 7.67 -10.66 8.77
CA PHE A 142 8.38 -9.80 9.69
C PHE A 142 9.02 -8.59 9.00
N HIS A 143 8.96 -8.46 7.68
CA HIS A 143 9.53 -7.31 6.97
C HIS A 143 8.88 -5.99 7.41
N ASN A 144 7.60 -6.02 7.80
CA ASN A 144 6.93 -4.89 8.45
C ASN A 144 7.64 -4.51 9.77
N ALA A 145 8.08 -5.49 10.56
CA ALA A 145 8.84 -5.30 11.78
C ALA A 145 10.32 -4.89 11.50
N PHE A 146 11.02 -5.53 10.57
CA PHE A 146 12.41 -5.22 10.21
C PHE A 146 12.64 -3.79 9.69
N MET A 147 11.58 -3.16 9.19
CA MET A 147 11.58 -1.79 8.65
C MET A 147 10.92 -0.76 9.57
N ASN A 148 10.31 -1.19 10.68
CA ASN A 148 9.92 -0.29 11.75
C ASN A 148 11.20 0.08 12.50
N GLU A 149 11.62 1.34 12.36
CA GLU A 149 12.79 1.89 13.06
C GLU A 149 12.56 2.01 14.58
N ASP A 150 11.30 1.90 15.02
CA ASP A 150 10.85 2.05 16.42
C ASP A 150 10.88 0.73 17.23
N LEU A 151 11.45 -0.35 16.69
CA LEU A 151 11.63 -1.58 17.46
C LEU A 151 12.95 -1.54 18.24
N GLU A 152 12.84 -1.51 19.56
CA GLU A 152 13.94 -1.71 20.52
C GLU A 152 14.61 -3.08 20.36
N GLN A 153 13.90 -4.06 19.76
CA GLN A 153 14.42 -5.40 19.50
C GLN A 153 15.40 -5.41 18.33
N SER A 154 16.51 -6.12 18.50
CA SER A 154 17.52 -6.22 17.44
C SER A 154 16.94 -6.94 16.22
N LYS A 155 17.26 -6.46 15.02
CA LYS A 155 16.87 -7.13 13.76
C LYS A 155 17.30 -8.60 13.74
N LEU A 156 18.43 -8.92 14.38
CA LEU A 156 18.89 -10.31 14.53
C LEU A 156 17.94 -11.16 15.39
N GLU A 157 17.40 -10.64 16.49
CA GLU A 157 16.43 -11.36 17.33
C GLU A 157 15.13 -11.65 16.56
N LEU A 158 14.58 -10.65 15.86
CA LEU A 158 13.40 -10.83 15.01
C LEU A 158 13.64 -11.87 13.91
N PHE A 159 14.86 -11.94 13.38
CA PHE A 159 15.26 -12.96 12.42
C PHE A 159 15.28 -14.36 13.04
N PHE A 160 15.93 -14.54 14.19
CA PHE A 160 15.97 -15.86 14.83
C PHE A 160 14.58 -16.32 15.31
N GLU A 161 13.72 -15.41 15.74
CA GLU A 161 12.33 -15.74 16.05
C GLU A 161 11.56 -16.19 14.81
N ALA A 162 11.71 -15.46 13.68
CA ALA A 162 11.14 -15.88 12.41
C ALA A 162 11.65 -17.25 11.95
N MET A 163 12.94 -17.53 12.18
CA MET A 163 13.56 -18.83 11.88
C MET A 163 12.99 -19.96 12.76
N ALA A 164 12.72 -19.70 14.04
CA ALA A 164 12.14 -20.70 14.94
C ALA A 164 10.75 -21.12 14.45
N ARG A 165 9.93 -20.18 13.96
CA ARG A 165 8.59 -20.43 13.43
C ARG A 165 8.56 -21.27 12.15
N LEU A 166 9.68 -21.39 11.43
CA LEU A 166 9.78 -22.26 10.25
C LEU A 166 9.45 -23.73 10.57
N ARG A 167 9.75 -24.16 11.79
CA ARG A 167 9.53 -25.55 12.22
C ARG A 167 8.05 -25.90 12.35
N ASP A 168 7.21 -24.89 12.58
CA ASP A 168 5.78 -25.04 12.82
C ASP A 168 4.93 -24.68 11.59
N LEU A 169 5.58 -24.39 10.46
CA LEU A 169 4.88 -24.00 9.23
C LEU A 169 3.94 -25.08 8.75
N ARG A 170 2.66 -24.72 8.71
CA ARG A 170 1.63 -25.55 8.11
C ARG A 170 1.78 -25.53 6.61
N LYS A 171 1.88 -26.74 6.04
CA LYS A 171 1.89 -26.96 4.60
C LYS A 171 0.45 -27.19 4.18
N VAL A 172 -0.08 -26.34 3.33
CA VAL A 172 -1.46 -26.42 2.87
C VAL A 172 -1.47 -26.64 1.36
N ARG A 173 -2.37 -27.52 0.90
CA ARG A 173 -2.63 -27.66 -0.54
C ARG A 173 -3.54 -26.52 -0.95
N ALA A 174 -3.11 -25.78 -1.97
CA ALA A 174 -3.82 -24.62 -2.47
C ALA A 174 -4.09 -24.78 -3.97
N ASP A 175 -5.30 -24.45 -4.36
CA ASP A 175 -5.69 -24.21 -5.74
C ASP A 175 -5.61 -22.71 -6.01
N VAL A 176 -4.67 -22.32 -6.87
CA VAL A 176 -4.39 -20.93 -7.21
C VAL A 176 -4.88 -20.66 -8.62
N THR A 177 -5.75 -19.66 -8.77
CA THR A 177 -6.36 -19.29 -10.05
C THR A 177 -6.05 -17.83 -10.38
N THR A 178 -5.51 -17.57 -11.58
CA THR A 178 -5.22 -16.22 -12.07
C THR A 178 -6.40 -15.62 -12.84
N ALA A 179 -6.34 -14.32 -13.14
CA ALA A 179 -7.37 -13.60 -13.90
C ALA A 179 -7.66 -14.22 -15.28
N LYS A 180 -6.66 -14.86 -15.89
CA LYS A 180 -6.79 -15.52 -17.20
C LYS A 180 -7.40 -16.93 -17.11
N GLY A 181 -7.90 -17.33 -15.94
CA GLY A 181 -8.47 -18.66 -15.68
C GLY A 181 -7.42 -19.76 -15.61
N GLN A 182 -6.13 -19.44 -15.57
CA GLN A 182 -5.08 -20.44 -15.38
C GLN A 182 -5.10 -20.87 -13.91
N SER A 183 -5.38 -22.15 -13.68
CA SER A 183 -5.40 -22.76 -12.35
C SER A 183 -4.25 -23.76 -12.20
N PHE A 184 -3.57 -23.74 -11.06
CA PHE A 184 -2.60 -24.76 -10.70
C PHE A 184 -2.71 -25.11 -9.22
N ARG A 185 -2.40 -26.37 -8.91
CA ARG A 185 -2.41 -26.89 -7.56
C ARG A 185 -0.99 -26.97 -7.04
N THR A 186 -0.74 -26.41 -5.86
CA THR A 186 0.59 -26.41 -5.25
C THR A 186 0.50 -26.50 -3.72
N ALA A 187 1.63 -26.81 -3.07
CA ALA A 187 1.75 -26.78 -1.62
C ALA A 187 2.33 -25.41 -1.21
N LEU A 188 1.60 -24.68 -0.37
CA LEU A 188 1.98 -23.35 0.10
C LEU A 188 2.17 -23.38 1.62
N THR A 189 3.11 -22.59 2.10
CA THR A 189 3.13 -22.14 3.50
C THR A 189 2.53 -20.75 3.61
N GLY A 190 2.77 -19.91 2.60
CA GLY A 190 2.15 -18.60 2.50
C GLY A 190 2.31 -17.94 1.14
N VAL A 191 1.60 -16.84 0.97
CA VAL A 191 1.58 -16.01 -0.24
C VAL A 191 1.68 -14.56 0.15
N LEU A 192 2.65 -13.84 -0.41
CA LEU A 192 2.77 -12.39 -0.26
C LEU A 192 2.29 -11.71 -1.53
N VAL A 193 1.25 -10.87 -1.43
CA VAL A 193 0.62 -10.15 -2.54
C VAL A 193 0.83 -8.65 -2.38
N PHE A 194 1.20 -7.97 -3.46
CA PHE A 194 1.41 -6.51 -3.51
C PHE A 194 1.28 -6.00 -4.96
N ASN A 195 0.94 -4.73 -5.15
CA ASN A 195 0.83 -4.11 -6.49
C ASN A 195 1.90 -3.05 -6.76
N ARG A 196 2.51 -2.49 -5.71
CA ARG A 196 3.50 -1.42 -5.80
C ARG A 196 4.84 -1.87 -5.23
N GLU A 197 5.92 -1.33 -5.79
CA GLU A 197 7.21 -1.42 -5.14
C GLU A 197 7.16 -0.58 -3.87
N SER A 198 6.93 -1.24 -2.74
CA SER A 198 7.42 -0.71 -1.48
C SER A 198 8.94 -0.92 -1.45
N SER A 199 9.72 -0.12 -0.73
CA SER A 199 11.19 -0.27 -0.60
C SER A 199 11.59 -1.53 0.18
N THR A 200 10.98 -2.66 -0.18
CA THR A 200 11.00 -3.94 0.50
C THR A 200 11.86 -4.91 -0.30
N PHE A 201 12.25 -6.02 0.33
CA PHE A 201 13.06 -7.02 -0.38
C PHE A 201 12.34 -7.60 -1.60
N ALA A 202 11.01 -7.71 -1.53
CA ALA A 202 10.17 -8.20 -2.62
C ALA A 202 10.23 -7.32 -3.89
N SER A 203 10.47 -6.01 -3.78
CA SER A 203 10.66 -5.13 -4.93
C SER A 203 12.07 -5.23 -5.54
N ASN A 204 13.11 -5.49 -4.74
CA ASN A 204 14.46 -5.75 -5.27
C ASN A 204 14.55 -7.05 -6.11
N LEU A 205 13.57 -7.95 -5.96
CA LEU A 205 13.46 -9.21 -6.72
C LEU A 205 12.74 -9.03 -8.07
N LEU A 206 12.14 -7.86 -8.34
CA LEU A 206 11.34 -7.59 -9.52
C LEU A 206 12.01 -6.50 -10.36
N GLN A 207 12.11 -6.72 -11.68
CA GLN A 207 12.81 -5.82 -12.60
C GLN A 207 11.91 -4.80 -13.30
N ASP A 208 10.57 -4.93 -13.19
CA ASP A 208 9.59 -4.07 -13.88
C ASP A 208 8.65 -3.36 -12.90
N SER A 209 8.79 -2.03 -12.84
CA SER A 209 8.32 -1.14 -11.77
C SER A 209 7.20 -0.17 -12.19
N SER A 210 6.29 -0.57 -13.09
CA SER A 210 5.09 0.26 -13.34
C SER A 210 4.10 0.10 -12.17
N TYR A 211 3.87 1.19 -11.43
CA TYR A 211 2.99 1.25 -10.25
C TYR A 211 1.49 1.26 -10.60
N ASN A 212 1.15 1.36 -11.88
CA ASN A 212 -0.21 1.43 -12.42
C ASN A 212 -0.33 0.56 -13.69
N ASP A 213 0.05 -0.72 -13.61
CA ASP A 213 -0.04 -1.68 -14.73
C ASP A 213 -1.28 -2.59 -14.70
N GLY A 214 -2.21 -2.32 -13.77
CA GLY A 214 -3.40 -3.08 -13.51
C GLY A 214 -3.12 -4.47 -12.93
N GLN A 215 -1.89 -4.75 -12.47
CA GLN A 215 -1.46 -6.08 -12.07
C GLN A 215 -0.97 -6.14 -10.63
N LEU A 216 -1.50 -7.10 -9.88
CA LEU A 216 -0.89 -7.56 -8.65
C LEU A 216 0.30 -8.48 -8.97
N ARG A 217 1.19 -8.57 -8.00
CA ARG A 217 2.33 -9.48 -7.96
C ARG A 217 2.18 -10.33 -6.71
N ALA A 218 2.33 -11.63 -6.85
CA ALA A 218 2.22 -12.58 -5.76
C ALA A 218 3.45 -13.49 -5.72
N ILE A 219 4.07 -13.57 -4.55
CA ILE A 219 5.17 -14.48 -4.24
C ILE A 219 4.58 -15.67 -3.51
N LEU A 220 4.56 -16.82 -4.19
CA LEU A 220 4.14 -18.10 -3.66
C LEU A 220 5.31 -18.78 -2.98
N ILE A 221 5.12 -19.12 -1.70
CA ILE A 221 6.16 -19.70 -0.87
C ILE A 221 5.76 -21.14 -0.56
N SER A 222 6.63 -22.05 -0.97
CA SER A 222 6.49 -23.47 -0.72
C SER A 222 7.36 -23.88 0.49
N PRO A 223 7.03 -25.00 1.15
CA PRO A 223 7.76 -25.41 2.34
C PRO A 223 9.24 -25.78 2.10
N LEU A 224 9.57 -26.29 0.92
CA LEU A 224 10.96 -26.58 0.54
C LEU A 224 11.69 -25.30 0.11
N SER A 225 10.95 -24.32 -0.42
CA SER A 225 11.54 -23.09 -0.92
C SER A 225 11.89 -22.09 0.14
N ILE A 226 11.22 -22.11 1.29
CA ILE A 226 11.50 -21.13 2.35
C ILE A 226 12.95 -21.20 2.84
N VAL A 227 13.57 -22.38 2.90
CA VAL A 227 14.98 -22.54 3.31
C VAL A 227 15.92 -21.95 2.26
N SER A 228 15.68 -22.27 0.99
CA SER A 228 16.45 -21.72 -0.15
C SER A 228 16.29 -20.19 -0.21
N TYR A 229 15.06 -19.71 -0.05
CA TYR A 229 14.72 -18.30 0.00
C TYR A 229 15.42 -17.56 1.15
N ILE A 230 15.44 -18.14 2.35
CA ILE A 230 16.12 -17.56 3.52
C ILE A 230 17.64 -17.50 3.33
N HIS A 231 18.22 -18.55 2.75
CA HIS A 231 19.62 -18.54 2.36
C HIS A 231 19.90 -17.35 1.41
N HIS A 232 19.04 -17.14 0.39
CA HIS A 232 19.18 -16.00 -0.51
C HIS A 232 18.98 -14.64 0.17
N LEU A 233 18.05 -14.52 1.12
CA LEU A 233 17.91 -13.33 1.95
C LEU A 233 19.20 -13.01 2.71
N LEU A 234 19.76 -14.00 3.42
CA LEU A 234 21.01 -13.84 4.16
C LEU A 234 22.15 -13.45 3.23
N VAL A 235 22.31 -14.15 2.11
CA VAL A 235 23.32 -13.81 1.10
C VAL A 235 23.15 -12.38 0.61
N THR A 236 21.92 -11.92 0.33
CA THR A 236 21.70 -10.56 -0.18
C THR A 236 21.89 -9.46 0.88
N ILE A 237 21.65 -9.77 2.16
CA ILE A 237 21.90 -8.83 3.26
C ILE A 237 23.41 -8.67 3.52
N TYR A 238 24.17 -9.76 3.49
CA TYR A 238 25.61 -9.75 3.76
C TYR A 238 26.45 -9.39 2.52
N ALA A 239 26.00 -9.79 1.34
CA ALA A 239 26.63 -9.48 0.08
C ALA A 239 25.98 -8.18 -0.44
N ARG A 240 26.73 -7.08 -0.44
CA ARG A 240 26.39 -5.77 -1.03
C ARG A 240 26.12 -5.81 -2.56
N PHE A 241 25.73 -6.97 -3.09
CA PHE A 241 25.64 -7.27 -4.51
C PHE A 241 24.20 -7.10 -4.98
N ARG A 242 24.03 -6.05 -5.77
CA ARG A 242 22.91 -5.89 -6.70
C ARG A 242 22.97 -7.04 -7.70
N HIS A 243 21.81 -7.66 -7.95
CA HIS A 243 21.52 -8.66 -8.99
C HIS A 243 21.65 -10.11 -8.54
N GLN A 244 20.62 -10.61 -7.86
CA GLN A 244 20.32 -12.04 -7.87
C GLN A 244 18.90 -12.24 -8.41
N SER A 245 18.75 -13.16 -9.36
CA SER A 245 17.47 -13.68 -9.82
C SER A 245 16.73 -14.33 -8.64
N LEU A 246 15.40 -14.35 -8.70
CA LEU A 246 14.58 -15.13 -7.78
C LEU A 246 15.09 -16.59 -7.73
N PRO A 247 15.17 -17.20 -6.55
CA PRO A 247 15.49 -18.62 -6.45
C PRO A 247 14.42 -19.43 -7.18
N ASP A 248 14.79 -20.53 -7.85
CA ASP A 248 13.84 -21.42 -8.55
C ASP A 248 12.70 -21.94 -7.65
N SER A 249 12.90 -21.82 -6.35
CA SER A 249 12.01 -22.27 -5.31
C SER A 249 10.88 -21.25 -5.02
N VAL A 250 10.99 -20.00 -5.48
CA VAL A 250 9.96 -18.96 -5.30
C VAL A 250 9.11 -18.83 -6.55
N GLY A 251 7.81 -19.09 -6.43
CA GLY A 251 6.87 -18.87 -7.51
C GLY A 251 6.48 -17.40 -7.58
N LEU A 252 6.71 -16.74 -8.72
CA LEU A 252 6.21 -15.39 -8.97
C LEU A 252 5.01 -15.45 -9.90
N VAL A 253 3.89 -14.87 -9.47
CA VAL A 253 2.69 -14.71 -10.27
C VAL A 253 2.43 -13.23 -10.50
N LYS A 254 2.22 -12.84 -11.75
CA LYS A 254 1.76 -11.50 -12.15
C LYS A 254 0.38 -11.64 -12.79
N SER A 255 -0.64 -10.97 -12.25
CA SER A 255 -2.03 -11.15 -12.67
C SER A 255 -2.87 -9.94 -12.26
N GLN A 256 -4.05 -9.74 -12.85
CA GLN A 256 -5.01 -8.69 -12.40
C GLN A 256 -5.78 -9.12 -11.15
N SER A 257 -6.00 -10.41 -10.99
CA SER A 257 -6.66 -11.02 -9.84
C SER A 257 -6.02 -12.37 -9.52
N LEU A 258 -6.15 -12.79 -8.26
CA LEU A 258 -5.65 -14.07 -7.78
C LEU A 258 -6.64 -14.63 -6.77
N SER A 259 -7.18 -15.81 -7.08
CA SER A 259 -8.03 -16.57 -6.15
C SER A 259 -7.20 -17.71 -5.58
N ILE A 260 -7.16 -17.81 -4.25
CA ILE A 260 -6.44 -18.85 -3.53
C ILE A 260 -7.47 -19.61 -2.70
N GLN A 261 -7.65 -20.89 -3.00
CA GLN A 261 -8.51 -21.79 -2.24
C GLN A 261 -7.64 -22.82 -1.53
N CYS A 262 -7.79 -22.94 -0.21
CA CYS A 262 -6.91 -23.72 0.66
C CYS A 262 -7.73 -24.58 1.61
N ASP A 263 -7.24 -25.79 1.88
CA ASP A 263 -7.77 -26.67 2.93
C ASP A 263 -6.62 -27.26 3.77
N PRO A 264 -6.50 -26.90 5.07
CA PRO A 264 -7.35 -25.98 5.84
C PRO A 264 -7.21 -24.51 5.42
N PRO A 265 -8.17 -23.62 5.77
CA PRO A 265 -8.06 -22.19 5.47
C PRO A 265 -6.83 -21.57 6.15
N LEU A 266 -6.22 -20.62 5.44
CA LEU A 266 -5.04 -19.88 5.89
C LEU A 266 -5.46 -18.48 6.33
N ASN A 267 -4.92 -18.01 7.46
CA ASN A 267 -5.15 -16.64 7.91
C ASN A 267 -4.65 -15.63 6.88
N VAL A 268 -5.35 -14.51 6.78
CA VAL A 268 -4.99 -13.38 5.93
C VAL A 268 -4.65 -12.18 6.81
N ALA A 269 -3.53 -11.55 6.51
CA ALA A 269 -3.11 -10.28 7.10
C ALA A 269 -3.01 -9.21 6.02
N VAL A 270 -3.59 -8.04 6.26
CA VAL A 270 -3.51 -6.89 5.35
C VAL A 270 -2.73 -5.78 6.04
N ASP A 271 -1.66 -5.34 5.42
CA ASP A 271 -0.78 -4.28 5.93
C ASP A 271 -0.26 -4.53 7.36
N GLY A 272 -0.13 -5.82 7.72
CA GLY A 272 0.31 -6.27 9.04
C GLY A 272 -0.80 -6.45 10.08
N VAL A 273 -2.08 -6.26 9.71
CA VAL A 273 -3.23 -6.52 10.57
C VAL A 273 -3.93 -7.80 10.12
N ASP A 274 -4.07 -8.76 11.03
CA ASP A 274 -4.82 -9.99 10.77
C ASP A 274 -6.32 -9.68 10.58
N ILE A 275 -6.88 -10.15 9.47
CA ILE A 275 -8.31 -9.97 9.12
C ILE A 275 -9.11 -11.28 9.18
N GLY A 276 -8.49 -12.38 9.61
CA GLY A 276 -9.11 -13.71 9.68
C GLY A 276 -8.78 -14.58 8.46
N ALA A 277 -9.38 -15.77 8.38
CA ALA A 277 -9.18 -16.75 7.32
C ALA A 277 -10.37 -16.79 6.35
#